data_AF-A0A960R858-F1
#
_entry.id   AF-A0A960R858-F1
#
_cell.length_a   1.000
_cell.length_b   1.000
_cell.length_c   1.000
_cell.angle_alpha   90.00
_cell.angle_beta   90.00
_cell.angle_gamma   90.00
#
_symmetry.space_group_name_H-M   'P 1'
#
loop_
_entity.id
_entity.type
_entity.pdbx_description
1 polymer ?
#
loop_
_entity_poly.entity_id
_entity_poly.type
_entity_poly.pdbx_seq_one_letter_code
_entity_poly.pdbx_strand_id
1 'polypeptide(L)' 'AFVEAMHRAFTQDREPTELDLGEVLAGSVPLAGTMSEAIDRLRHWSQGRARQATDPEVALSPGRRKLDLG' A
#
# COMPACT_ATOMS: atom_id res chain seq x y z
N ALA A 1 -1.73 -8.09 9.09
CA ALA A 1 -0.35 -8.45 9.50
C ALA A 1 -0.05 -7.95 10.91
N PHE A 2 0.21 -6.65 11.13
CA PHE A 2 0.62 -6.16 12.46
C PHE A 2 -0.38 -6.45 13.59
N VAL A 3 -1.69 -6.24 13.37
CA VAL A 3 -2.71 -6.55 14.39
C VAL A 3 -2.70 -8.01 14.81
N GLU A 4 -2.55 -8.93 13.86
CA GLU A 4 -2.50 -10.36 14.15
C GLU A 4 -1.21 -10.75 14.88
N ALA A 5 -0.08 -10.12 14.53
CA ALA A 5 1.17 -10.27 15.28
C ALA A 5 1.04 -9.78 16.73
N MET A 6 0.35 -8.64 16.97
CA MET A 6 0.05 -8.17 18.33
C MET A 6 -0.76 -9.19 19.11
N HIS A 7 -1.82 -9.76 18.51
CA HIS A 7 -2.66 -10.74 19.19
C HIS A 7 -1.85 -11.98 19.60
N ARG A 8 -0.91 -12.41 18.74
CA ARG A 8 -0.04 -13.55 19.00
C ARG A 8 0.97 -13.27 20.11
N ALA A 9 1.61 -12.10 20.08
CA ALA A 9 2.56 -11.68 21.10
C ALA A 9 1.89 -11.45 22.47
N PHE A 10 0.65 -10.93 22.48
CA PHE A 10 -0.16 -10.76 23.68
C PHE A 10 -0.36 -12.07 24.45
N THR A 11 -0.62 -13.19 23.75
CA THR A 11 -0.75 -14.51 24.41
C THR A 11 0.51 -14.98 25.12
N GLN A 12 1.65 -14.35 24.84
CA GLN A 12 2.97 -14.69 25.38
C GLN A 12 3.53 -13.59 26.29
N ASP A 13 2.70 -12.60 26.68
CA ASP A 13 3.07 -11.46 27.52
C ASP A 13 4.34 -10.73 27.05
N ARG A 14 4.43 -10.52 25.73
CA ARG A 14 5.56 -9.84 25.09
C ARG A 14 5.09 -8.90 23.99
N GLU A 15 5.98 -8.00 23.59
CA GLU A 15 5.77 -7.15 22.41
C GLU A 15 5.90 -7.98 21.11
N PRO A 16 5.10 -7.68 20.07
CA PRO A 16 5.34 -8.19 18.73
C PRO A 16 6.73 -7.82 18.20
N THR A 17 7.33 -8.76 17.49
CA THR A 17 8.63 -8.61 16.86
C THR A 17 8.50 -8.66 15.33
N GLU A 18 9.57 -8.28 14.64
CA GLU A 18 9.66 -8.44 13.18
C GLU A 18 9.51 -9.91 12.74
N LEU A 19 9.90 -10.87 13.59
CA LEU A 19 9.71 -12.29 13.30
C LEU A 19 8.22 -12.67 13.31
N ASP A 20 7.43 -12.16 14.25
CA ASP A 20 5.98 -12.40 14.29
C ASP A 20 5.29 -11.85 13.04
N LEU A 21 5.72 -10.67 12.59
CA LEU A 21 5.25 -10.07 11.34
C LEU A 21 5.60 -10.96 10.14
N GLY A 22 6.82 -11.45 10.07
CA GLY A 22 7.28 -12.36 9.03
C GLY A 22 6.45 -13.65 8.98
N GLU A 23 6.19 -14.27 10.13
CA GLU A 23 5.37 -15.47 10.21
C GLU A 23 3.92 -15.24 9.78
N VAL A 24 3.30 -14.14 10.25
CA VAL A 24 1.92 -13.80 9.88
C VAL A 24 1.83 -13.53 8.37
N LEU A 25 2.80 -12.80 7.81
CA LEU A 25 2.83 -12.53 6.38
C LEU A 25 3.02 -13.81 5.57
N ALA A 26 3.92 -14.70 5.99
CA ALA A 26 4.18 -15.98 5.33
C ALA A 26 2.99 -16.95 5.39
N GLY A 27 2.21 -16.91 6.48
CA GLY A 27 0.98 -17.70 6.62
C GLY A 27 -0.24 -17.12 5.88
N SER A 28 -0.18 -15.85 5.49
CA SER A 28 -1.28 -15.18 4.80
C SER A 28 -1.23 -15.43 3.29
N VAL A 29 -2.38 -15.68 2.66
CA VAL A 29 -2.49 -15.72 1.20
C VAL A 29 -2.81 -14.32 0.69
N PRO A 30 -1.94 -13.69 -0.13
CA PRO A 30 -2.20 -12.33 -0.61
C PRO A 30 -3.46 -12.29 -1.48
N LEU A 31 -4.38 -11.39 -1.15
CA LEU A 31 -5.59 -11.16 -1.94
C LEU A 31 -5.27 -10.82 -3.41
N ALA A 32 -4.20 -10.07 -3.63
CA ALA A 32 -3.73 -9.72 -4.97
C ALA A 32 -3.39 -10.96 -5.82
N GLY A 33 -2.94 -12.05 -5.20
CA GLY A 33 -2.66 -13.31 -5.89
C GLY A 33 -3.94 -14.10 -6.21
N THR A 34 -4.86 -14.19 -5.25
CA THR A 34 -6.10 -14.98 -5.42
C THR A 34 -7.16 -14.29 -6.27
N MET A 35 -7.14 -12.96 -6.34
CA MET A 35 -8.08 -12.16 -7.13
C MET A 35 -7.44 -11.45 -8.32
N SER A 36 -6.28 -11.94 -8.79
CA SER A 36 -5.51 -11.32 -9.88
C SER A 36 -6.39 -10.98 -11.10
N GLU A 37 -7.17 -11.94 -11.59
CA GLU A 37 -8.05 -11.73 -12.75
C GLU A 37 -9.12 -10.65 -12.51
N ALA A 38 -9.73 -10.62 -11.32
CA ALA A 38 -10.74 -9.62 -10.99
C ALA A 38 -10.13 -8.22 -10.88
N ILE A 39 -8.92 -8.13 -10.31
CA ILE A 39 -8.13 -6.90 -10.23
C ILE A 39 -7.77 -6.41 -11.64
N ASP A 40 -7.30 -7.30 -12.52
CA ASP A 40 -6.93 -6.94 -13.89
C ASP A 40 -8.14 -6.46 -14.70
N ARG A 41 -9.29 -7.13 -14.57
CA ARG A 41 -10.54 -6.66 -15.17
C ARG A 41 -10.93 -5.27 -14.68
N LEU A 42 -10.82 -5.01 -13.37
CA LEU A 42 -11.15 -3.70 -12.80
C LEU A 42 -10.17 -2.62 -13.29
N ARG A 43 -8.86 -2.92 -13.35
CA ARG A 43 -7.84 -2.02 -13.89
C ARG A 43 -8.15 -1.65 -15.32
N HIS A 44 -8.44 -2.63 -16.18
CA HIS A 44 -8.81 -2.39 -17.56
C HIS A 44 -10.08 -1.53 -17.67
N TRP A 45 -11.14 -1.87 -16.93
CA TRP A 45 -12.38 -1.09 -16.92
C TRP A 45 -12.16 0.37 -16.50
N SER A 46 -11.28 0.62 -15.53
CA SER A 46 -11.02 1.97 -15.01
C SER A 46 -10.33 2.90 -16.01
N GLN A 47 -9.68 2.37 -17.05
CA GLN A 47 -8.97 3.16 -18.07
C GLN A 47 -9.95 4.10 -18.79
N GLY A 48 -9.72 5.42 -18.65
CA GLY A 48 -10.58 6.46 -19.23
C GLY A 48 -11.93 6.64 -18.51
N ARG A 49 -12.20 5.87 -17.47
CA ARG A 49 -13.45 5.94 -16.68
C ARG A 49 -13.25 6.45 -15.26
N ALA A 50 -12.06 6.27 -14.69
CA ALA A 50 -11.67 6.78 -13.38
C ALA A 50 -10.59 7.86 -13.50
N ARG A 51 -10.53 8.76 -12.51
CA ARG A 51 -9.43 9.71 -12.32
C ARG A 51 -8.51 9.19 -11.21
N GLN A 52 -7.22 9.49 -11.31
CA GLN A 52 -6.27 9.15 -10.24
C GLN A 52 -6.66 9.91 -8.96
N ALA A 53 -6.59 9.22 -7.82
CA ALA A 53 -6.89 9.83 -6.51
C ALA A 53 -5.77 10.75 -6.04
N THR A 54 -4.56 10.51 -6.51
CA THR A 54 -3.38 11.31 -6.23
C THR A 54 -3.05 12.15 -7.45
N ASP A 55 -2.61 13.39 -7.22
CA ASP A 55 -1.95 14.14 -8.27
C ASP A 55 -0.70 13.37 -8.72
N PRO A 56 -0.38 13.36 -10.03
CA PRO A 56 0.89 12.83 -10.48
C PRO A 56 1.98 13.54 -9.68
N GLU A 57 2.84 12.79 -9.00
CA GLU A 57 3.94 13.35 -8.23
C GLU A 57 4.68 14.32 -9.15
N VAL A 58 4.51 15.62 -8.88
CA VAL A 58 5.17 16.66 -9.66
C VAL A 58 6.63 16.47 -9.35
N ALA A 59 7.33 15.75 -10.23
CA ALA A 59 8.77 15.67 -10.21
C ALA A 59 9.25 17.11 -10.09
N LEU A 60 9.82 17.45 -8.93
CA LEU A 60 10.26 18.81 -8.60
C LEU A 60 11.30 19.21 -9.64
N SER A 61 10.85 19.81 -10.75
CA SER A 61 11.74 20.35 -11.75
C SER A 61 12.37 21.59 -11.10
N PRO A 62 13.69 21.60 -10.84
CA PRO A 62 14.32 22.58 -9.94
C PRO A 62 14.52 23.95 -10.60
N GLY A 63 13.56 24.46 -11.38
CA GLY A 63 13.77 25.65 -12.20
C GLY A 63 12.57 26.54 -12.49
N ARG A 64 11.38 26.30 -11.92
CA ARG A 64 10.16 26.99 -12.40
C ARG A 64 9.33 27.74 -11.37
N ARG A 65 9.93 28.15 -10.24
CA ARG A 65 9.31 29.13 -9.34
C ARG A 65 10.08 30.45 -9.39
N LYS A 66 9.92 31.21 -10.48
CA LYS A 66 10.12 32.65 -10.40
C LYS A 66 8.83 33.24 -9.83
N LEU A 67 8.89 33.64 -8.56
CA LEU A 67 7.92 34.55 -7.97
C LEU A 67 8.23 35.93 -8.53
N ASP A 68 7.44 36.38 -9.51
CA ASP A 68 7.44 37.80 -9.88
C ASP A 68 6.65 38.55 -8.81
N LEU A 69 7.38 39.29 -7.98
CA LEU A 69 6.84 40.31 -7.09
C LEU A 69 6.90 41.63 -7.85
N GLY A 70 5.74 42.06 -8.35
CA GLY A 70 5.47 43.38 -8.91
C GLY A 70 4.30 44.03 -8.19
#